data_AF-A0A2A5XCR0-F1
#
_entry.id   AF-A0A2A5XCR0-F1
#
_cell.length_a   1.000
_cell.length_b   1.000
_cell.length_c   1.000
_cell.angle_alpha   90.00
_cell.angle_beta   90.00
_cell.angle_gamma   90.00
#
_symmetry.space_group_name_H-M   'P 1'
#
loop_
_entity.id
_entity.type
_entity.pdbx_description
1 polymer ?
#
loop_
_entity_poly.entity_id
_entity_poly.type
_entity_poly.pdbx_seq_one_letter_code
_entity_poly.pdbx_strand_id
1 'polypeptide(L)' 'MGKGDKKTKRGKIIKGTNGARRRRKKKVSR' A
#
# COMPACT_ATOMS: atom_id res chain seq x y z
N MET A 1 -9.32 12.28 0.00
CA MET A 1 -9.27 11.15 0.97
C MET A 1 -7.99 11.25 1.80
N GLY A 2 -8.12 11.38 3.12
CA GLY A 2 -7.01 11.69 4.03
C GLY A 2 -6.09 10.52 4.37
N LYS A 3 -5.00 10.82 5.06
CA LYS A 3 -3.97 9.85 5.51
C LYS A 3 -4.51 8.77 6.46
N GLY A 4 -5.63 9.02 7.16
CA GLY A 4 -6.30 8.05 8.04
C GLY A 4 -7.15 7.00 7.32
N ASP A 5 -7.47 7.20 6.03
CA ASP A 5 -8.30 6.25 5.28
C ASP A 5 -7.47 5.03 4.84
N LYS A 6 -7.69 3.92 5.53
CA LYS A 6 -7.05 2.60 5.34
C LYS A 6 -7.29 1.99 3.95
N LYS A 7 -8.27 2.50 3.18
CA LYS A 7 -8.56 2.05 1.82
C LYS A 7 -7.76 2.82 0.76
N THR A 8 -7.12 3.94 1.11
CA THR A 8 -6.27 4.69 0.17
C THR A 8 -4.87 4.12 0.07
N LYS A 9 -4.15 4.45 -1.00
CA LYS A 9 -2.72 4.12 -1.11
C LYS A 9 -1.92 4.72 0.06
N ARG A 10 -2.18 5.99 0.42
CA ARG A 10 -1.49 6.69 1.52
C ARG A 10 -1.78 6.04 2.89
N GLY A 11 -3.04 5.72 3.19
CA GLY A 11 -3.38 5.03 4.43
C GLY A 11 -2.80 3.61 4.50
N LYS A 12 -2.73 2.89 3.38
CA LYS A 12 -2.05 1.58 3.31
C LYS A 12 -0.53 1.68 3.49
N ILE A 13 0.10 2.77 3.05
CA ILE A 13 1.53 3.05 3.30
C ILE A 13 1.76 3.26 4.79
N ILE A 14 0.97 4.14 5.41
CA ILE A 14 1.10 4.47 6.85
C ILE A 14 0.85 3.25 7.72
N LYS A 15 -0.18 2.44 7.40
CA LYS A 15 -0.47 1.20 8.12
C LYS A 15 0.53 0.07 7.84
N GLY A 16 1.40 0.20 6.84
CA GLY A 16 2.31 -0.87 6.44
C GLY A 16 1.65 -2.06 5.71
N THR A 17 0.34 -2.05 5.48
CA THR A 17 -0.40 -3.15 4.80
C THR A 17 -0.38 -3.07 3.27
N ASN A 18 -0.48 -4.20 2.58
CA ASN A 18 -0.61 -4.25 1.11
C ASN A 18 -2.08 -4.29 0.65
N GLY A 19 -2.32 -4.18 -0.65
CA GLY A 19 -3.63 -4.38 -1.27
C GLY A 19 -3.67 -3.89 -2.71
N ALA A 20 -4.84 -3.94 -3.36
CA ALA A 20 -4.97 -3.51 -4.77
C ALA A 20 -4.37 -2.11 -5.04
N ARG A 21 -4.61 -1.15 -4.12
CA ARG A 21 -4.07 0.22 -4.21
C ARG A 21 -2.63 0.39 -3.71
N ARG A 22 -2.04 -0.59 -3.03
CA ARG A 22 -0.62 -0.64 -2.61
C ARG A 22 -0.07 -2.04 -2.92
N ARG A 23 0.21 -2.29 -4.19
CA ARG A 23 0.73 -3.56 -4.67
C ARG A 23 2.21 -3.69 -4.27
N ARG A 24 2.59 -4.84 -3.73
CA ARG A 24 4.01 -5.14 -3.47
C ARG A 24 4.66 -5.44 -4.82
N LYS A 25 5.76 -4.74 -5.14
CA LYS A 25 6.56 -5.10 -6.32
C LYS A 25 7.11 -6.50 -6.06
N LYS A 26 6.93 -7.42 -7.01
CA LYS A 26 7.59 -8.73 -6.95
C LYS A 26 9.10 -8.46 -7.00
N LYS A 27 9.87 -9.07 -6.09
CA LYS A 27 11.33 -9.05 -6.21
C LYS A 27 11.64 -9.75 -7.52
N VAL A 28 12.27 -9.02 -8.45
CA VAL A 28 12.88 -9.67 -9.61
C VAL A 28 14.10 -10.39 -9.05
N SER A 29 13.99 -11.70 -8.87
CA SER A 29 15.16 -12.56 -8.67
C SER A 29 15.86 -12.61 -10.02
N ARG A 30 16.93 -11.81 -10.17
CA ARG A 30 17.96 -12.07 -11.18
C ARG A 30 18.90 -13.12 -10.61
#